data_AF-A0A942XI43-F1
#
_entry.id   AF-A0A942XI43-F1
#
_cell.length_a   1.000
_cell.length_b   1.000
_cell.length_c   1.000
_cell.angle_alpha   90.00
_cell.angle_beta   90.00
_cell.angle_gamma   90.00
#
_symmetry.space_group_name_H-M   'P 1'
#
loop_
_entity.id
_entity.type
_entity.pdbx_description
1 polymer ?
#
loop_
_entity_poly.entity_id
_entity_poly.type
_entity_poly.pdbx_seq_one_letter_code
_entity_poly.pdbx_strand_id
1 'polypeptide(L)'
;MRIVQKRKVFCALMLVGVLGIGTPFSIYGEAPDYSGEGQITAPEKTGEETPIDDATDNTYDYYTVMGDTTVAAEDMVLHFNKQNMEYPSEALSEGGAPDIETFCGIVVEEAEAEGVRGEIVFEQAMLETGWLQFQGVCKPSQFNFAGLGATGGDEPGNSFVDVRTGIRAQVQHLKAYASSEELNQECVDERFSLVTRECAPYVEWLGIQENPYGMGWAAGEHYGEKLRNLLAELKGEMN
;
A
#
# COMPACT_ATOMS: atom_id res chain seq x y z
N MET A 1 -15.92 0.33 -29.01
CA MET A 1 -15.31 -1.00 -29.22
C MET A 1 -13.89 -0.80 -29.74
N ARG A 2 -12.92 -0.59 -28.84
CA ARG A 2 -11.49 -0.51 -29.16
C ARG A 2 -10.82 -1.72 -28.55
N ILE A 3 -10.19 -2.52 -29.41
CA ILE A 3 -9.50 -3.76 -29.08
C ILE A 3 -8.08 -3.36 -28.63
N VAL A 4 -7.75 -3.60 -27.37
CA VAL A 4 -6.38 -3.45 -26.86
C VAL A 4 -5.68 -4.80 -26.97
N GLN A 5 -4.58 -4.82 -27.71
CA GLN A 5 -3.84 -6.01 -28.10
C GLN A 5 -2.77 -6.32 -27.05
N LYS A 6 -2.91 -7.46 -26.35
CA LYS A 6 -1.96 -7.96 -25.34
C LYS A 6 -0.60 -8.29 -25.99
N ARG A 7 0.50 -7.70 -25.50
CA ARG A 7 1.87 -8.07 -25.90
C ARG A 7 2.33 -9.31 -25.14
N LYS A 8 2.72 -10.34 -25.88
CA LYS A 8 3.35 -11.57 -25.37
C LYS A 8 4.87 -11.38 -25.31
N VAL A 9 5.46 -11.65 -24.16
CA VAL A 9 6.92 -11.68 -23.94
C VAL A 9 7.47 -13.00 -24.49
N PHE A 10 8.50 -12.94 -25.36
CA PHE A 10 9.22 -14.10 -25.86
C PHE A 10 10.62 -14.17 -25.21
N CYS A 11 10.90 -15.29 -24.56
CA CYS A 11 12.18 -15.66 -23.97
C CYS A 11 13.07 -16.31 -25.06
N ALA A 12 14.32 -15.88 -25.20
CA ALA A 12 15.28 -16.43 -26.16
C ALA A 12 16.50 -17.01 -25.44
N LEU A 13 16.68 -18.33 -25.52
CA LEU A 13 17.94 -19.02 -25.22
C LEU A 13 18.86 -19.00 -26.45
N MET A 14 20.11 -18.56 -26.28
CA MET A 14 21.19 -18.70 -27.27
C MET A 14 22.03 -19.95 -26.98
N LEU A 15 22.23 -20.79 -27.99
CA LEU A 15 23.11 -21.95 -27.99
C LEU A 15 24.46 -21.60 -28.66
N VAL A 16 25.54 -22.10 -28.06
CA VAL A 16 26.95 -21.89 -28.43
C VAL A 16 27.34 -22.71 -29.67
N GLY A 17 28.18 -22.13 -30.54
CA GLY A 17 28.89 -22.85 -31.59
C GLY A 17 30.24 -22.20 -31.90
N VAL A 18 31.33 -22.85 -31.47
CA VAL A 18 32.73 -22.53 -31.81
C VAL A 18 33.20 -23.45 -32.93
N LEU A 19 33.89 -22.91 -33.93
CA LEU A 19 34.79 -23.66 -34.82
C LEU A 19 35.83 -22.71 -35.42
N GLY A 20 37.11 -22.98 -35.18
CA GLY A 20 38.25 -22.25 -35.73
C GLY A 20 39.08 -23.09 -36.70
N ILE A 21 39.90 -22.41 -37.52
CA ILE A 21 41.20 -22.80 -38.13
C ILE A 21 41.75 -21.49 -38.80
N GLY A 22 42.89 -20.91 -38.41
CA GLY A 22 44.28 -21.28 -38.73
C GLY A 22 44.73 -20.65 -40.08
N THR A 23 45.59 -19.62 -40.16
CA THR A 23 47.09 -19.70 -40.27
C THR A 23 47.69 -18.31 -40.64
N PRO A 24 49.03 -18.09 -40.57
CA PRO A 24 49.64 -16.84 -40.09
C PRO A 24 50.33 -15.96 -41.16
N PHE A 25 50.58 -14.69 -40.83
CA PHE A 25 51.62 -13.87 -41.47
C PHE A 25 52.12 -12.77 -40.51
N SER A 26 53.44 -12.60 -40.43
CA SER A 26 54.14 -11.69 -39.53
C SER A 26 54.92 -10.68 -40.35
N ILE A 27 54.70 -9.37 -40.15
CA ILE A 27 55.68 -8.30 -40.40
C ILE A 27 55.45 -7.15 -39.38
N TYR A 28 56.58 -6.67 -38.86
CA TYR A 28 56.83 -5.65 -37.83
C TYR A 28 56.08 -4.30 -37.96
N GLY A 29 55.70 -3.72 -36.83
CA GLY A 29 55.32 -2.32 -36.64
C GLY A 29 55.07 -2.00 -35.16
N GLU A 30 55.58 -0.86 -34.69
CA GLU A 30 55.71 -0.36 -33.31
C GLU A 30 54.58 -0.66 -32.29
N ALA A 31 54.99 -0.91 -31.05
CA ALA A 31 54.11 -0.99 -29.88
C ALA A 31 53.75 0.41 -29.35
N PRO A 32 52.47 0.77 -29.22
CA PRO A 32 52.06 1.83 -28.33
C PRO A 32 51.91 1.28 -26.89
N ASP A 33 52.67 1.87 -25.98
CA ASP A 33 52.51 1.76 -24.54
C ASP A 33 51.14 2.34 -24.13
N TYR A 34 50.26 1.49 -23.61
CA TYR A 34 49.01 1.88 -22.95
C TYR A 34 49.05 1.41 -21.49
N SER A 35 50.01 1.95 -20.74
CA SER A 35 50.02 1.87 -19.28
C SER A 35 49.22 3.02 -18.66
N GLY A 36 48.08 2.67 -18.07
CA GLY A 36 47.06 3.55 -17.46
C GLY A 36 45.81 3.56 -18.33
N GLU A 37 44.63 3.08 -17.94
CA GLU A 37 43.91 3.16 -16.67
C GLU A 37 43.05 1.87 -16.56
N GLY A 38 42.82 1.22 -15.42
CA GLY A 38 42.33 1.80 -14.17
C GLY A 38 40.80 1.68 -14.13
N GLN A 39 40.31 0.67 -13.39
CA GLN A 39 38.92 0.44 -12.94
C GLN A 39 37.88 -0.04 -13.96
N ILE A 40 37.56 -1.33 -13.84
CA ILE A 40 36.19 -1.83 -14.03
C ILE A 40 35.26 -1.08 -13.06
N THR A 41 34.56 -0.06 -13.55
CA THR A 41 33.44 0.52 -12.81
C THR A 41 32.37 -0.55 -12.65
N ALA A 42 31.94 -0.75 -11.40
CA ALA A 42 30.79 -1.59 -11.08
C ALA A 42 29.57 -1.15 -11.90
N PRO A 43 28.65 -2.05 -12.26
CA PRO A 43 27.40 -1.64 -12.88
C PRO A 43 26.74 -0.60 -11.97
N GLU A 44 26.51 0.57 -12.55
CA GLU A 44 25.77 1.66 -11.96
C GLU A 44 24.42 1.10 -11.47
N LYS A 45 24.16 1.24 -10.18
CA LYS A 45 22.89 0.85 -9.55
C LYS A 45 21.80 1.55 -10.36
N THR A 46 21.02 0.78 -11.13
CA THR A 46 19.82 1.29 -11.81
C THR A 46 19.02 2.08 -10.79
N GLY A 47 18.76 3.34 -11.14
CA GLY A 47 18.12 4.32 -10.26
C GLY A 47 16.91 3.74 -9.56
N GLU A 48 16.86 3.96 -8.26
CA GLU A 48 15.67 3.76 -7.44
C GLU A 48 14.66 4.80 -7.96
N GLU A 49 13.76 4.38 -8.86
CA GLU A 49 12.68 5.24 -9.34
C GLU A 49 11.79 5.52 -8.13
N THR A 50 11.84 6.75 -7.63
CA THR A 50 10.92 7.21 -6.58
C THR A 50 9.48 7.02 -7.09
N PRO A 51 8.59 6.37 -6.32
CA PRO A 51 7.19 6.22 -6.71
C PRO A 51 6.59 7.57 -7.14
N ILE A 52 5.92 7.60 -8.29
CA ILE A 52 5.20 8.81 -8.73
C ILE A 52 3.96 8.91 -7.86
N ASP A 53 3.87 9.99 -7.09
CA ASP A 53 2.70 10.29 -6.30
C ASP A 53 1.61 10.95 -7.15
N ASP A 54 0.60 10.16 -7.50
CA ASP A 54 -0.55 10.57 -8.31
C ASP A 54 -1.85 10.65 -7.48
N ALA A 55 -1.75 10.59 -6.14
CA ALA A 55 -2.91 10.41 -5.27
C ALA A 55 -3.97 11.49 -5.43
N THR A 56 -3.56 12.72 -5.76
CA THR A 56 -4.41 13.88 -5.96
C THR A 56 -4.50 14.34 -7.42
N ASP A 57 -3.96 13.58 -8.39
CA ASP A 57 -3.99 13.92 -9.82
C ASP A 57 -5.38 13.64 -10.42
N ASN A 58 -6.36 14.46 -10.04
CA ASN A 58 -7.71 14.45 -10.57
C ASN A 58 -8.32 15.86 -10.54
N THR A 59 -9.49 16.00 -11.12
CA THR A 59 -10.14 17.32 -11.30
C THR A 59 -10.54 18.01 -9.99
N TYR A 60 -10.56 17.29 -8.86
CA TYR A 60 -10.96 17.82 -7.55
C TYR A 60 -9.77 18.08 -6.62
N ASP A 61 -8.55 17.70 -7.00
CA ASP A 61 -7.37 17.64 -6.13
C ASP A 61 -7.61 16.80 -4.85
N TYR A 62 -8.59 15.91 -4.89
CA TYR A 62 -8.97 15.04 -3.76
C TYR A 62 -8.13 13.79 -3.75
N TYR A 63 -7.93 13.20 -2.58
CA TYR A 63 -7.06 12.04 -2.45
C TYR A 63 -7.83 10.77 -2.84
N THR A 64 -7.40 10.11 -3.92
CA THR A 64 -8.02 8.88 -4.44
C THR A 64 -7.80 7.70 -3.49
N VAL A 65 -8.84 6.92 -3.22
CA VAL A 65 -8.73 5.72 -2.36
C VAL A 65 -8.07 4.55 -3.10
N MET A 66 -8.40 4.39 -4.37
CA MET A 66 -7.76 3.41 -5.26
C MET A 66 -6.48 3.98 -5.86
N GLY A 67 -5.51 3.10 -6.14
CA GLY A 67 -4.22 3.43 -6.74
C GLY A 67 -3.07 2.71 -6.05
N ASP A 68 -1.86 2.90 -6.57
CA ASP A 68 -0.65 2.36 -5.97
C ASP A 68 -0.29 3.14 -4.70
N THR A 69 0.27 2.44 -3.72
CA THR A 69 0.80 3.06 -2.49
C THR A 69 1.91 4.05 -2.85
N THR A 70 1.83 5.29 -2.36
CA THR A 70 2.77 6.38 -2.73
C THR A 70 3.88 6.63 -1.71
N VAL A 71 3.87 5.91 -0.59
CA VAL A 71 4.86 6.00 0.49
C VAL A 71 5.52 4.65 0.75
N ALA A 72 6.72 4.65 1.32
CA ALA A 72 7.37 3.40 1.71
C ALA A 72 6.78 2.86 3.02
N ALA A 73 6.82 1.55 3.24
CA ALA A 73 6.38 0.95 4.51
C ALA A 73 7.20 1.49 5.70
N GLU A 74 8.48 1.81 5.46
CA GLU A 74 9.37 2.43 6.43
C GLU A 74 8.87 3.81 6.87
N ASP A 75 8.23 4.58 5.99
CA ASP A 75 7.66 5.89 6.35
C ASP A 75 6.47 5.72 7.31
N MET A 76 5.63 4.70 7.09
CA MET A 76 4.54 4.35 8.01
C MET A 76 5.08 3.93 9.39
N VAL A 77 6.13 3.10 9.42
CA VAL A 77 6.82 2.70 10.66
C VAL A 77 7.38 3.91 11.40
N LEU A 78 8.09 4.80 10.70
CA LEU A 78 8.62 6.03 11.27
C LEU A 78 7.50 6.93 11.80
N HIS A 79 6.37 6.99 11.08
CA HIS A 79 5.24 7.81 11.49
C HIS A 79 4.57 7.29 12.76
N PHE A 80 4.36 5.97 12.89
CA PHE A 80 3.90 5.36 14.14
C PHE A 80 4.86 5.64 15.30
N ASN A 81 6.16 5.41 15.09
CA ASN A 81 7.17 5.58 16.14
C ASN A 81 7.27 7.04 16.64
N LYS A 82 7.00 8.03 15.78
CA LYS A 82 6.95 9.46 16.17
C LYS A 82 5.86 9.76 17.20
N GLN A 83 4.79 8.97 17.24
CA GLN A 83 3.72 9.14 18.22
C GLN A 83 4.12 8.72 19.63
N ASN A 84 5.26 8.02 19.77
CA ASN A 84 5.78 7.55 21.06
C ASN A 84 4.77 6.68 21.83
N MET A 85 4.02 5.87 21.08
CA MET A 85 3.06 4.90 21.61
C MET A 85 3.69 3.50 21.65
N GLU A 86 3.32 2.70 22.64
CA GLU A 86 3.78 1.32 22.72
C GLU A 86 3.01 0.45 21.70
N TYR A 87 3.74 -0.31 20.90
CA TYR A 87 3.12 -1.28 20.01
C TYR A 87 2.57 -2.46 20.84
N PRO A 88 1.32 -2.90 20.64
CA PRO A 88 0.69 -3.96 21.43
C PRO A 88 1.18 -5.36 21.01
N SER A 89 2.50 -5.61 21.13
CA SER A 89 3.16 -6.83 20.68
C SER A 89 2.54 -8.09 21.27
N GLU A 90 2.12 -8.09 22.54
CA GLU A 90 1.52 -9.28 23.18
C GLU A 90 0.30 -9.77 22.41
N ALA A 91 -0.64 -8.88 22.09
CA ALA A 91 -1.87 -9.26 21.41
C ALA A 91 -1.65 -9.47 19.90
N LEU A 92 -0.89 -8.60 19.22
CA LEU A 92 -0.75 -8.67 17.76
C LEU A 92 0.21 -9.78 17.30
N SER A 93 1.14 -10.23 18.17
CA SER A 93 1.94 -11.43 17.91
C SER A 93 1.09 -12.68 17.73
N GLU A 94 -0.03 -12.80 18.47
CA GLU A 94 -0.96 -13.94 18.33
C GLU A 94 -1.59 -13.99 16.93
N GLY A 95 -1.81 -12.83 16.32
CA GLY A 95 -2.33 -12.68 14.97
C GLY A 95 -1.25 -12.53 13.88
N GLY A 96 0.03 -12.79 14.20
CA GLY A 96 1.11 -12.83 13.22
C GLY A 96 1.79 -11.50 12.89
N ALA A 97 1.56 -10.43 13.66
CA ALA A 97 2.29 -9.17 13.55
C ALA A 97 2.97 -8.83 14.89
N PRO A 98 4.20 -9.31 15.13
CA PRO A 98 4.87 -9.12 16.42
C PRO A 98 5.40 -7.69 16.64
N ASP A 99 5.58 -6.93 15.57
CA ASP A 99 6.14 -5.59 15.54
C ASP A 99 5.47 -4.70 14.48
N ILE A 100 5.75 -3.40 14.54
CA ILE A 100 5.15 -2.40 13.65
C ILE A 100 5.62 -2.58 12.21
N GLU A 101 6.86 -3.03 12.00
CA GLU A 101 7.42 -3.34 10.69
C GLU A 101 6.61 -4.45 9.99
N THR A 102 6.31 -5.54 10.70
CA THR A 102 5.48 -6.63 10.17
C THR A 102 4.05 -6.14 9.89
N PHE A 103 3.49 -5.32 10.79
CA PHE A 103 2.15 -4.76 10.59
C PHE A 103 2.07 -3.90 9.33
N CYS A 104 2.99 -2.94 9.15
CA CYS A 104 3.02 -2.07 7.97
C CYS A 104 3.27 -2.87 6.68
N GLY A 105 4.12 -3.91 6.73
CA GLY A 105 4.30 -4.84 5.61
C GLY A 105 3.00 -5.54 5.21
N ILE A 106 2.24 -6.06 6.18
CA ILE A 106 0.92 -6.65 5.93
C ILE A 106 -0.03 -5.64 5.30
N VAL A 107 -0.05 -4.39 5.79
CA VAL A 107 -0.88 -3.32 5.24
C VAL A 107 -0.59 -3.09 3.76
N VAL A 108 0.69 -2.91 3.40
CA VAL A 108 1.07 -2.67 2.00
C VAL A 108 0.71 -3.86 1.12
N GLU A 109 1.03 -5.09 1.53
CA GLU A 109 0.75 -6.29 0.73
C GLU A 109 -0.76 -6.50 0.47
N GLU A 110 -1.60 -6.34 1.49
CA GLU A 110 -3.05 -6.53 1.33
C GLU A 110 -3.67 -5.37 0.52
N ALA A 111 -3.18 -4.14 0.70
CA ALA A 111 -3.65 -2.98 -0.05
C ALA A 111 -3.31 -3.10 -1.55
N GLU A 112 -2.05 -3.44 -1.88
CA GLU A 112 -1.58 -3.68 -3.25
C GLU A 112 -2.39 -4.78 -3.94
N ALA A 113 -2.72 -5.87 -3.22
CA ALA A 113 -3.48 -6.98 -3.79
C ALA A 113 -4.87 -6.56 -4.30
N GLU A 114 -5.48 -5.52 -3.73
CA GLU A 114 -6.79 -5.02 -4.14
C GLU A 114 -6.74 -3.69 -4.91
N GLY A 115 -5.55 -3.08 -5.05
CA GLY A 115 -5.35 -1.78 -5.69
C GLY A 115 -5.81 -0.59 -4.84
N VAL A 116 -5.81 -0.75 -3.52
CA VAL A 116 -6.10 0.31 -2.55
C VAL A 116 -4.78 0.91 -2.10
N ARG A 117 -4.72 2.22 -1.88
CA ARG A 117 -3.49 2.88 -1.39
C ARG A 117 -3.22 2.50 0.07
N GLY A 118 -2.06 1.88 0.33
CA GLY A 118 -1.70 1.34 1.64
C GLY A 118 -1.63 2.40 2.75
N GLU A 119 -1.22 3.62 2.41
CA GLU A 119 -1.18 4.75 3.35
C GLU A 119 -2.56 5.14 3.87
N ILE A 120 -3.63 4.97 3.08
CA ILE A 120 -5.00 5.22 3.55
C ILE A 120 -5.42 4.14 4.52
N VAL A 121 -5.11 2.87 4.22
CA VAL A 121 -5.40 1.73 5.10
C VAL A 121 -4.69 1.91 6.44
N PHE A 122 -3.42 2.30 6.41
CA PHE A 122 -2.61 2.59 7.58
C PHE A 122 -3.18 3.77 8.39
N GLU A 123 -3.38 4.94 7.79
CA GLU A 123 -3.86 6.11 8.52
C GLU A 123 -5.28 5.93 9.06
N GLN A 124 -6.14 5.25 8.32
CA GLN A 124 -7.45 4.88 8.82
C GLN A 124 -7.34 3.94 10.01
N ALA A 125 -6.48 2.92 9.96
CA ALA A 125 -6.26 2.04 11.11
C ALA A 125 -5.74 2.82 12.33
N MET A 126 -4.82 3.76 12.15
CA MET A 126 -4.31 4.59 13.24
C MET A 126 -5.39 5.52 13.81
N LEU A 127 -6.21 6.13 12.96
CA LEU A 127 -7.31 6.99 13.38
C LEU A 127 -8.35 6.21 14.19
N GLU A 128 -8.79 5.06 13.69
CA GLU A 128 -9.88 4.26 14.28
C GLU A 128 -9.46 3.59 15.60
N THR A 129 -8.21 3.14 15.68
CA THR A 129 -7.68 2.47 16.89
C THR A 129 -7.06 3.43 17.89
N GLY A 130 -6.87 4.70 17.53
CA GLY A 130 -6.08 5.64 18.30
C GLY A 130 -4.63 5.17 18.42
N TRP A 131 -3.97 4.94 17.28
CA TRP A 131 -2.58 4.48 17.17
C TRP A 131 -2.33 3.11 17.80
N LEU A 132 -3.15 2.13 17.42
CA LEU A 132 -3.13 0.75 17.91
C LEU A 132 -3.32 0.61 19.43
N GLN A 133 -3.91 1.61 20.09
CA GLN A 133 -4.15 1.56 21.53
C GLN A 133 -5.55 1.03 21.89
N PHE A 134 -6.46 0.97 20.93
CA PHE A 134 -7.80 0.38 21.07
C PHE A 134 -8.58 0.96 22.26
N GLN A 135 -8.64 2.29 22.35
CA GLN A 135 -9.35 2.99 23.44
C GLN A 135 -10.88 2.93 23.32
N GLY A 136 -11.39 2.41 22.19
CA GLY A 136 -12.82 2.23 21.92
C GLY A 136 -13.38 0.89 22.41
N VAL A 137 -14.43 0.42 21.74
CA VAL A 137 -15.09 -0.87 22.06
C VAL A 137 -14.37 -2.08 21.47
N CYS A 138 -13.62 -1.88 20.38
CA CYS A 138 -12.81 -2.92 19.77
C CYS A 138 -11.58 -3.20 20.63
N LYS A 139 -11.21 -4.48 20.74
CA LYS A 139 -10.00 -4.94 21.45
C LYS A 139 -8.91 -5.34 20.46
N PRO A 140 -7.62 -5.25 20.84
CA PRO A 140 -6.52 -5.67 19.98
C PRO A 140 -6.66 -7.11 19.47
N SER A 141 -7.15 -8.03 20.31
CA SER A 141 -7.34 -9.45 19.97
C SER A 141 -8.47 -9.73 18.98
N GLN A 142 -9.28 -8.74 18.61
CA GLN A 142 -10.26 -8.89 17.53
C GLN A 142 -9.64 -8.71 16.15
N PHE A 143 -8.42 -8.13 16.08
CA PHE A 143 -7.76 -7.76 14.84
C PHE A 143 -8.64 -6.90 13.92
N ASN A 144 -9.53 -6.10 14.50
CA ASN A 144 -10.44 -5.21 13.79
C ASN A 144 -9.93 -3.77 13.89
N PHE A 145 -9.11 -3.37 12.92
CA PHE A 145 -8.41 -2.09 12.92
C PHE A 145 -9.25 -0.93 12.38
N ALA A 146 -10.42 -1.21 11.83
CA ALA A 146 -11.25 -0.23 11.14
C ALA A 146 -12.66 -0.10 11.73
N GLY A 147 -12.89 -0.68 12.92
CA GLY A 147 -14.18 -0.62 13.61
C GLY A 147 -15.32 -1.31 12.86
N LEU A 148 -15.03 -2.29 11.99
CA LEU A 148 -16.05 -2.93 11.17
C LEU A 148 -17.11 -3.60 12.04
N GLY A 149 -18.35 -3.17 11.88
CA GLY A 149 -19.49 -3.69 12.65
C GLY A 149 -19.56 -3.21 14.10
N ALA A 150 -18.65 -2.36 14.57
CA ALA A 150 -18.74 -1.76 15.89
C ALA A 150 -19.83 -0.67 15.89
N THR A 151 -20.83 -0.80 16.77
CA THR A 151 -21.94 0.17 16.89
C THR A 151 -21.91 0.96 18.19
N GLY A 152 -20.87 0.76 19.02
CA GLY A 152 -20.75 1.33 20.36
C GLY A 152 -21.50 0.52 21.43
N GLY A 153 -21.35 0.91 22.69
CA GLY A 153 -21.90 0.17 23.83
C GLY A 153 -21.20 -1.18 24.05
N ASP A 154 -21.98 -2.25 24.17
CA ASP A 154 -21.48 -3.62 24.40
C ASP A 154 -21.24 -4.41 23.10
N GLU A 155 -21.33 -3.77 21.94
CA GLU A 155 -21.16 -4.40 20.61
C GLU A 155 -19.74 -4.10 20.06
N PRO A 156 -18.76 -5.00 20.26
CA PRO A 156 -17.36 -4.74 19.96
C PRO A 156 -17.04 -4.82 18.45
N GLY A 157 -18.02 -5.18 17.63
CA GLY A 157 -17.87 -5.37 16.18
C GLY A 157 -17.27 -6.73 15.80
N ASN A 158 -16.89 -6.84 14.53
CA ASN A 158 -16.37 -8.08 13.95
C ASN A 158 -15.03 -8.47 14.59
N SER A 159 -14.69 -9.75 14.48
CA SER A 159 -13.40 -10.30 14.90
C SER A 159 -12.85 -11.17 13.77
N PHE A 160 -11.55 -11.05 13.53
CA PHE A 160 -10.86 -11.78 12.46
C PHE A 160 -9.90 -12.80 13.07
N VAL A 161 -9.49 -13.78 12.27
CA VAL A 161 -8.65 -14.88 12.76
C VAL A 161 -7.21 -14.47 13.01
N ASP A 162 -6.72 -13.45 12.31
CA ASP A 162 -5.38 -12.91 12.42
C ASP A 162 -5.31 -11.46 11.91
N VAL A 163 -4.16 -10.80 12.08
CA VAL A 163 -3.94 -9.40 11.68
C VAL A 163 -4.15 -9.21 10.18
N ARG A 164 -3.63 -10.14 9.37
CA ARG A 164 -3.73 -10.07 7.91
C ARG A 164 -5.17 -10.11 7.43
N THR A 165 -5.99 -10.99 7.99
CA THR A 165 -7.41 -11.11 7.65
C THR A 165 -8.18 -9.86 8.06
N GLY A 166 -7.84 -9.26 9.21
CA GLY A 166 -8.42 -8.00 9.65
C GLY A 166 -8.12 -6.82 8.72
N ILE A 167 -6.86 -6.68 8.34
CA ILE A 167 -6.43 -5.67 7.37
C ILE A 167 -7.06 -5.92 6.00
N ARG A 168 -7.12 -7.17 5.53
CA ARG A 168 -7.82 -7.53 4.29
C ARG A 168 -9.29 -7.09 4.32
N ALA A 169 -10.00 -7.33 5.42
CA ALA A 169 -11.39 -6.91 5.55
C ALA A 169 -11.51 -5.38 5.43
N GLN A 170 -10.62 -4.62 6.07
CA GLN A 170 -10.56 -3.17 5.93
C GLN A 170 -10.31 -2.73 4.48
N VAL A 171 -9.31 -3.32 3.80
CA VAL A 171 -8.99 -3.05 2.39
C VAL A 171 -10.20 -3.33 1.49
N GLN A 172 -10.87 -4.47 1.67
CA GLN A 172 -12.06 -4.82 0.91
C GLN A 172 -13.19 -3.82 1.15
N HIS A 173 -13.38 -3.35 2.38
CA HIS A 173 -14.39 -2.34 2.70
C HIS A 173 -14.08 -0.98 2.04
N LEU A 174 -12.80 -0.56 2.05
CA LEU A 174 -12.35 0.65 1.34
C LEU A 174 -12.57 0.52 -0.16
N LYS A 175 -12.19 -0.61 -0.77
CA LYS A 175 -12.47 -0.91 -2.18
C LYS A 175 -13.96 -0.90 -2.47
N ALA A 176 -14.80 -1.31 -1.52
CA ALA A 176 -16.24 -1.24 -1.68
C ALA A 176 -16.78 0.17 -1.80
N TYR A 177 -16.28 1.08 -0.98
CA TYR A 177 -16.58 2.49 -1.10
C TYR A 177 -16.05 3.09 -2.40
N ALA A 178 -14.84 2.72 -2.81
CA ALA A 178 -14.11 3.44 -3.84
C ALA A 178 -14.24 2.90 -5.27
N SER A 179 -14.71 1.66 -5.45
CA SER A 179 -14.68 0.98 -6.75
C SER A 179 -15.87 0.04 -6.97
N SER A 180 -16.29 -0.09 -8.22
CA SER A 180 -17.23 -1.11 -8.69
C SER A 180 -16.55 -2.39 -9.20
N GLU A 181 -15.21 -2.44 -9.19
CA GLU A 181 -14.46 -3.65 -9.55
C GLU A 181 -14.63 -4.77 -8.51
N GLU A 182 -14.58 -6.00 -9.01
CA GLU A 182 -14.61 -7.21 -8.18
C GLU A 182 -13.37 -7.30 -7.28
N LEU A 183 -13.49 -8.06 -6.19
CA LEU A 183 -12.33 -8.40 -5.36
C LEU A 183 -11.36 -9.30 -6.11
N ASN A 184 -10.07 -9.08 -5.86
CA ASN A 184 -9.00 -9.93 -6.38
C ASN A 184 -8.76 -11.15 -5.47
N GLN A 185 -9.10 -11.03 -4.19
CA GLN A 185 -8.99 -12.08 -3.19
C GLN A 185 -10.37 -12.55 -2.68
N GLU A 186 -10.37 -13.62 -1.88
CA GLU A 186 -11.59 -14.10 -1.21
C GLU A 186 -12.14 -13.03 -0.26
N CYS A 187 -13.45 -12.80 -0.33
CA CYS A 187 -14.15 -11.84 0.53
C CYS A 187 -14.15 -12.33 1.99
N VAL A 188 -13.55 -11.55 2.89
CA VAL A 188 -13.53 -11.79 4.34
C VAL A 188 -14.29 -10.69 5.11
N ASP A 189 -14.56 -9.55 4.47
CA ASP A 189 -15.44 -8.53 5.02
C ASP A 189 -16.92 -8.97 4.96
N GLU A 190 -17.48 -9.36 6.10
CA GLU A 190 -18.89 -9.76 6.26
C GLU A 190 -19.88 -8.64 5.89
N ARG A 191 -19.42 -7.38 5.84
CA ARG A 191 -20.23 -6.20 5.55
C ARG A 191 -20.08 -5.71 4.11
N PHE A 192 -19.23 -6.36 3.31
CA PHE A 192 -18.90 -5.92 1.96
C PHE A 192 -20.14 -5.74 1.08
N SER A 193 -21.09 -6.67 1.15
CA SER A 193 -22.34 -6.63 0.37
C SER A 193 -23.34 -5.57 0.86
N LEU A 194 -23.11 -4.96 2.03
CA LEU A 194 -23.98 -3.91 2.58
C LEU A 194 -23.57 -2.51 2.07
N VAL A 195 -22.37 -2.37 1.52
CA VAL A 195 -21.86 -1.11 1.00
C VAL A 195 -22.45 -0.83 -0.37
N THR A 196 -22.99 0.37 -0.58
CA THR A 196 -23.30 0.84 -1.93
C THR A 196 -21.99 1.10 -2.65
N ARG A 197 -21.71 0.32 -3.70
CA ARG A 197 -20.43 0.34 -4.40
C ARG A 197 -20.10 1.70 -5.01
N GLU A 198 -18.82 2.06 -5.01
CA GLU A 198 -18.27 3.25 -5.69
C GLU A 198 -18.92 4.58 -5.23
N CYS A 199 -19.45 4.64 -4.01
CA CYS A 199 -20.08 5.85 -3.48
C CYS A 199 -19.11 6.84 -2.83
N ALA A 200 -17.85 6.46 -2.58
CA ALA A 200 -16.82 7.31 -1.99
C ALA A 200 -15.42 7.00 -2.58
N PRO A 201 -15.15 7.38 -3.84
CA PRO A 201 -13.83 7.19 -4.48
C PRO A 201 -12.68 8.02 -3.88
N TYR A 202 -12.99 9.04 -3.08
CA TYR A 202 -12.00 9.94 -2.48
C TYR A 202 -12.03 9.87 -0.94
N VAL A 203 -10.87 10.07 -0.30
CA VAL A 203 -10.73 10.11 1.17
C VAL A 203 -11.66 11.14 1.80
N GLU A 204 -11.78 12.31 1.17
CA GLU A 204 -12.66 13.40 1.57
C GLU A 204 -14.14 12.96 1.62
N TRP A 205 -14.52 11.96 0.84
CA TRP A 205 -15.88 11.43 0.75
C TRP A 205 -16.11 10.18 1.61
N LEU A 206 -15.10 9.71 2.35
CA LEU A 206 -15.32 8.69 3.38
C LEU A 206 -16.10 9.26 4.58
N GLY A 207 -16.15 10.58 4.76
CA GLY A 207 -17.07 11.21 5.70
C GLY A 207 -18.47 11.40 5.08
N ILE A 208 -19.50 10.89 5.74
CA ILE A 208 -20.89 10.95 5.25
C ILE A 208 -21.38 12.38 5.06
N GLN A 209 -20.95 13.30 5.92
CA GLN A 209 -21.37 14.71 5.88
C GLN A 209 -20.74 15.46 4.71
N GLU A 210 -19.51 15.09 4.35
CA GLU A 210 -18.73 15.71 3.28
C GLU A 210 -19.01 15.07 1.91
N ASN A 211 -19.54 13.86 1.89
CA ASN A 211 -19.87 13.15 0.67
C ASN A 211 -21.16 13.69 0.03
N PRO A 212 -21.15 14.11 -1.25
CA PRO A 212 -22.34 14.62 -1.95
C PRO A 212 -23.49 13.59 -2.09
N TYR A 213 -23.21 12.30 -1.91
CA TYR A 213 -24.19 11.22 -1.94
C TYR A 213 -24.77 10.88 -0.56
N GLY A 214 -24.26 11.51 0.52
CA GLY A 214 -24.66 11.19 1.89
C GLY A 214 -24.32 9.76 2.31
N MET A 215 -23.26 9.19 1.72
CA MET A 215 -22.73 7.86 2.00
C MET A 215 -21.27 7.98 2.44
N GLY A 216 -20.71 6.96 3.08
CA GLY A 216 -19.33 7.00 3.53
C GLY A 216 -19.09 6.09 4.72
N TRP A 217 -17.84 6.00 5.13
CA TRP A 217 -17.36 5.20 6.23
C TRP A 217 -17.91 5.68 7.58
N ALA A 218 -17.80 6.98 7.86
CA ALA A 218 -18.09 7.53 9.18
C ALA A 218 -19.17 8.62 9.13
N ALA A 219 -20.07 8.59 10.13
CA ALA A 219 -21.16 9.56 10.26
C ALA A 219 -20.75 10.91 10.89
N GLY A 220 -19.60 10.94 11.56
CA GLY A 220 -19.09 12.15 12.20
C GLY A 220 -18.59 13.17 11.18
N GLU A 221 -18.75 14.45 11.51
CA GLU A 221 -18.20 15.56 10.72
C GLU A 221 -16.67 15.49 10.68
N HIS A 222 -16.11 15.98 9.57
CA HIS A 222 -14.67 16.15 9.31
C HIS A 222 -13.87 14.84 9.29
N TYR A 223 -14.52 13.70 9.02
CA TYR A 223 -13.78 12.42 8.97
C TYR A 223 -12.74 12.38 7.85
N GLY A 224 -13.14 12.74 6.62
CA GLY A 224 -12.22 12.81 5.49
C GLY A 224 -11.10 13.81 5.72
N GLU A 225 -11.40 14.97 6.30
CA GLU A 225 -10.40 16.00 6.66
C GLU A 225 -9.36 15.49 7.65
N LYS A 226 -9.76 14.76 8.71
CA LYS A 226 -8.84 14.16 9.67
C LYS A 226 -7.87 13.19 8.99
N LEU A 227 -8.39 12.32 8.12
CA LEU A 227 -7.55 11.40 7.35
C LEU A 227 -6.61 12.15 6.40
N ARG A 228 -7.07 13.22 5.76
CA ARG A 228 -6.20 14.05 4.89
C ARG A 228 -5.06 14.69 5.66
N ASN A 229 -5.31 15.17 6.87
CA ASN A 229 -4.26 15.75 7.73
C ASN A 229 -3.23 14.69 8.13
N LEU A 230 -3.68 13.50 8.53
CA LEU A 230 -2.78 12.39 8.84
C LEU A 230 -1.93 11.96 7.63
N LEU A 231 -2.54 11.85 6.44
CA LEU A 231 -1.82 11.57 5.20
C LEU A 231 -0.75 12.65 4.89
N ALA A 232 -1.07 13.93 5.12
CA ALA A 232 -0.12 15.02 4.94
C ALA A 232 1.02 14.97 5.97
N GLU A 233 0.75 14.58 7.21
CA GLU A 233 1.77 14.36 8.25
C GLU A 233 2.72 13.21 7.90
N LEU A 234 2.17 12.08 7.46
CA LEU A 234 2.93 10.92 7.00
C LEU A 234 3.87 11.29 5.85
N LYS A 235 3.36 12.05 4.87
CA LYS A 235 4.11 12.47 3.67
C LYS A 235 5.03 13.67 3.90
N GLY A 236 4.99 14.28 5.08
CA GLY A 236 5.80 15.45 5.42
C GLY A 236 5.39 16.72 4.65
N GLU A 237 4.12 16.82 4.26
CA GLU A 237 3.58 17.92 3.45
C GLU A 237 3.07 19.11 4.29
N MET A 238 3.08 19.00 5.62
CA MET A 238 2.70 20.09 6.52
C MET A 238 3.88 21.03 6.80
N ASN A 239 3.71 22.32 6.49
CA ASN A 239 4.65 23.40 6.82
C ASN A 239 4.53 23.84 8.28
#